data_AF-A0A4U7C974-F1
#
_entry.id   AF-A0A4U7C974-F1
#
_cell.length_a   1.000
_cell.length_b   1.000
_cell.length_c   1.000
_cell.angle_alpha   90.00
_cell.angle_beta   90.00
_cell.angle_gamma   90.00
#
_symmetry.space_group_name_H-M   'P 1'
#
loop_
_entity.id
_entity.type
_entity.pdbx_description
1 polymer ?
#
loop_
_entity_poly.entity_id
_entity_poly.type
_entity_poly.pdbx_seq_one_letter_code
_entity_poly.pdbx_strand_id
1 'polypeptide(L)'
;MVDVVLTKQRIESGATERLEAWAREIRDRESEAVETLRNEGMYSETAFVEHADDGDYLVYYMKAEDIDAVYEAYEESSHDIDEEHERVLSEVLETGENVGEYDLLYHLENPDR
;
A
#
# COMPACT_ATOMS: atom_id res chain seq x y z
N MET A 1 -4.23 -6.63 -18.52
CA MET A 1 -4.62 -5.21 -18.65
C MET A 1 -3.67 -4.48 -17.72
N VAL A 2 -3.90 -3.25 -17.28
CA VAL A 2 -3.17 -2.76 -16.11
C VAL A 2 -4.23 -2.26 -15.17
N ASP A 3 -4.23 -2.78 -13.95
CA ASP A 3 -5.13 -2.34 -12.91
C ASP A 3 -4.52 -1.16 -12.15
N VAL A 4 -5.35 -0.16 -11.91
CA VAL A 4 -5.01 1.03 -11.14
C VAL A 4 -6.04 1.16 -10.05
N VAL A 5 -5.60 1.02 -8.81
CA VAL A 5 -6.49 0.95 -7.64
C VAL A 5 -6.07 1.99 -6.62
N LEU A 6 -7.07 2.61 -5.99
CA LEU A 6 -6.90 3.45 -4.83
C LEU A 6 -7.63 2.81 -3.65
N THR A 7 -6.94 2.61 -2.53
CA THR A 7 -7.55 2.11 -1.29
C THR A 7 -7.44 3.17 -0.20
N LYS A 8 -8.41 3.17 0.72
CA LYS A 8 -8.41 4.04 1.89
C LYS A 8 -8.76 3.21 3.11
N GLN A 9 -7.88 3.15 4.09
CA GLN A 9 -8.04 2.35 5.31
C GLN A 9 -7.91 3.27 6.53
N ARG A 10 -8.71 3.04 7.56
CA ARG A 10 -8.71 3.90 8.74
C ARG A 10 -7.56 3.55 9.68
N ILE A 11 -6.79 4.56 10.06
CA ILE A 11 -5.68 4.43 11.00
C ILE A 11 -6.24 4.54 12.43
N GLU A 12 -5.78 3.67 13.32
CA GLU A 12 -6.08 3.77 14.75
C GLU A 12 -5.61 5.11 15.31
N SER A 13 -6.43 5.70 16.20
CA SER A 13 -6.14 7.01 16.76
C SER A 13 -4.79 7.04 17.49
N GLY A 14 -3.85 7.86 16.98
CA GLY A 14 -2.50 7.99 17.53
C GLY A 14 -1.48 6.99 16.99
N ALA A 15 -1.85 6.11 16.05
CA ALA A 15 -0.94 5.16 15.43
C ALA A 15 -0.19 5.72 14.21
N THR A 16 -0.54 6.93 13.75
CA THR A 16 0.06 7.58 12.57
C THR A 16 1.58 7.69 12.67
N GLU A 17 2.14 8.04 13.84
CA GLU A 17 3.60 8.14 14.02
C GLU A 17 4.31 6.80 13.83
N ARG A 18 3.66 5.68 14.21
CA ARG A 18 4.19 4.32 14.01
C ARG A 18 4.20 3.95 12.53
N LEU A 19 3.12 4.27 11.81
CA LEU A 19 3.02 4.06 10.37
C LEU A 19 4.06 4.89 9.60
N GLU A 20 4.27 6.15 9.99
CA GLU A 20 5.33 6.98 9.40
C GLU A 20 6.74 6.45 9.68
N ALA A 21 6.97 5.89 10.88
CA ALA A 21 8.24 5.24 11.21
C ALA A 21 8.48 4.03 10.31
N TRP A 22 7.46 3.19 10.13
CA TRP A 22 7.53 2.07 9.22
C TRP A 22 7.78 2.50 7.76
N ALA A 23 7.12 3.56 7.29
CA ALA A 23 7.37 4.10 5.95
C ALA A 23 8.81 4.62 5.77
N ARG A 24 9.51 5.03 6.84
CA ARG A 24 10.96 5.32 6.78
C ARG A 24 11.76 4.04 6.62
N GLU A 25 11.44 3.00 7.37
CA GLU A 25 12.10 1.68 7.27
C GLU A 25 11.94 1.04 5.89
N ILE A 26 10.75 1.10 5.29
CA ILE A 26 10.53 0.64 3.90
C ILE A 26 11.46 1.37 2.92
N ARG A 27 11.59 2.69 3.06
CA ARG A 27 12.50 3.48 2.20
C ARG A 27 13.97 3.15 2.43
N ASP A 28 14.36 2.85 3.66
CA ASP A 28 15.73 2.41 3.96
C ASP A 28 15.99 0.98 3.41
N ARG A 29 14.95 0.15 3.28
CA ARG A 29 14.95 -1.19 2.68
C ARG A 29 14.40 -1.21 1.24
N GLU A 30 14.49 -0.09 0.50
CA GLU A 30 13.85 0.07 -0.82
C GLU A 30 14.17 -1.08 -1.78
N SER A 31 15.40 -1.58 -1.80
CA SER A 31 15.79 -2.69 -2.68
C SER A 31 15.04 -3.99 -2.40
N GLU A 32 14.74 -4.27 -1.13
CA GLU A 32 13.96 -5.44 -0.72
C GLU A 32 12.48 -5.25 -1.05
N ALA A 33 11.91 -4.08 -0.73
CA ALA A 33 10.54 -3.74 -1.10
C ALA A 33 10.31 -3.78 -2.62
N VAL A 34 11.26 -3.27 -3.43
CA VAL A 34 11.16 -3.35 -4.89
C VAL A 34 11.28 -4.79 -5.40
N GLU A 35 11.96 -5.67 -4.68
CA GLU A 35 12.02 -7.10 -5.05
C GLU A 35 10.67 -7.80 -4.80
N THR A 36 9.98 -7.51 -3.69
CA THR A 36 8.64 -8.06 -3.41
C THR A 36 7.63 -7.60 -4.47
N LEU A 37 7.55 -6.29 -4.74
CA LEU A 37 6.67 -5.72 -5.77
C LEU A 37 6.89 -6.35 -7.16
N ARG A 38 8.14 -6.64 -7.53
CA ARG A 38 8.47 -7.30 -8.80
C ARG A 38 7.99 -8.75 -8.86
N ASN A 39 8.09 -9.48 -7.74
CA ASN A 39 7.65 -10.87 -7.67
C ASN A 39 6.12 -10.97 -7.74
N GLU A 40 5.42 -10.00 -7.19
CA GLU A 40 3.96 -9.93 -7.15
C GLU A 40 3.36 -9.40 -8.46
N GLY A 41 4.15 -8.77 -9.33
CA GLY A 41 3.66 -8.13 -10.55
C GLY A 41 3.09 -6.72 -10.34
N MET A 42 3.41 -6.10 -9.20
CA MET A 42 3.09 -4.69 -8.95
C MET A 42 4.12 -3.78 -9.64
N TYR A 43 3.64 -2.84 -10.44
CA TYR A 43 4.48 -1.89 -11.16
C TYR A 43 4.83 -0.65 -10.33
N SER A 44 3.89 -0.18 -9.50
CA SER A 44 4.15 0.94 -8.59
C SER A 44 3.18 0.90 -7.41
N GLU A 45 3.71 1.16 -6.23
CA GLU A 45 2.95 1.46 -5.02
C GLU A 45 3.26 2.89 -4.58
N THR A 46 2.27 3.59 -4.04
CA THR A 46 2.50 4.84 -3.31
C THR A 46 1.56 4.93 -2.12
N ALA A 47 2.15 5.04 -0.94
CA ALA A 47 1.45 5.20 0.33
C ALA A 47 1.34 6.68 0.72
N PHE A 48 0.18 7.08 1.20
CA PHE A 48 -0.09 8.40 1.76
C PHE A 48 -0.80 8.28 3.10
N VAL A 49 -0.63 9.29 3.96
CA VAL A 49 -1.53 9.53 5.08
C VAL A 49 -2.44 10.71 4.72
N GLU A 50 -3.75 10.49 4.74
CA GLU A 50 -4.75 11.54 4.67
C GLU A 50 -5.14 11.94 6.10
N HIS A 51 -5.01 13.23 6.43
CA HIS A 51 -5.50 13.80 7.68
C HIS A 51 -6.87 14.44 7.44
N ALA A 52 -7.93 13.82 7.96
CA ALA A 52 -9.30 14.33 7.85
C ALA A 52 -9.85 14.73 9.23
N ASP A 53 -10.98 15.44 9.23
CA ASP A 53 -11.62 15.90 10.47
C ASP A 53 -12.07 14.74 11.38
N ASP A 54 -12.39 13.58 10.81
CA ASP A 54 -12.89 12.39 11.50
C ASP A 54 -11.84 11.29 11.74
N GLY A 55 -10.58 11.55 11.36
CA GLY A 55 -9.44 10.68 11.64
C GLY A 55 -8.37 10.70 10.55
N ASP A 56 -7.32 9.94 10.79
CA ASP A 56 -6.25 9.71 9.81
C ASP A 56 -6.54 8.44 9.00
N TYR A 57 -6.15 8.44 7.74
CA TYR A 57 -6.33 7.30 6.83
C TYR A 57 -5.04 6.98 6.07
N LEU A 58 -4.76 5.69 5.93
CA LEU A 58 -3.74 5.18 5.03
C LEU A 58 -4.37 5.03 3.65
N VAL A 59 -3.77 5.70 2.67
CA VAL A 59 -4.23 5.69 1.28
C VAL A 59 -3.14 5.09 0.40
N TYR A 60 -3.46 4.01 -0.30
CA TYR A 60 -2.55 3.42 -1.28
C TYR A 60 -3.03 3.71 -2.69
N TYR A 61 -2.12 4.19 -3.53
CA TYR A 61 -2.24 4.10 -4.98
C TYR A 61 -1.38 2.92 -5.45
N MET A 62 -2.00 1.99 -6.17
CA MET A 62 -1.33 0.81 -6.70
C MET A 62 -1.57 0.69 -8.20
N LYS A 63 -0.53 0.28 -8.91
CA LYS A 63 -0.58 -0.06 -10.33
C LYS A 63 0.02 -1.44 -10.51
N ALA A 64 -0.74 -2.37 -11.09
CA ALA A 64 -0.32 -3.76 -11.27
C ALA A 64 -0.78 -4.32 -12.63
N GLU A 65 -0.22 -5.45 -13.05
CA GLU A 65 -0.74 -6.17 -14.22
C GLU A 65 -2.14 -6.73 -13.97
N ASP A 66 -2.34 -7.28 -12.77
CA ASP A 66 -3.55 -7.86 -12.24
C ASP A 66 -3.52 -7.66 -10.71
N ILE A 67 -4.43 -6.86 -10.17
CA ILE A 67 -4.40 -6.52 -8.74
C ILE A 67 -4.83 -7.68 -7.84
N ASP A 68 -5.73 -8.54 -8.31
CA ASP A 68 -6.19 -9.70 -7.55
C ASP A 68 -5.04 -10.70 -7.39
N ALA A 69 -4.27 -10.94 -8.46
CA ALA A 69 -3.09 -11.79 -8.41
C ALA A 69 -1.98 -11.24 -7.49
N VAL A 70 -1.83 -9.92 -7.40
CA VAL A 70 -0.89 -9.28 -6.45
C VAL A 70 -1.31 -9.57 -5.01
N TYR A 71 -2.60 -9.46 -4.67
CA TYR A 71 -3.07 -9.77 -3.33
C TYR A 71 -2.84 -11.24 -2.97
N GLU A 72 -3.13 -12.17 -3.88
CA GLU A 72 -2.84 -13.59 -3.67
C GLU A 72 -1.34 -13.85 -3.46
N ALA A 73 -0.48 -13.23 -4.26
CA ALA A 73 0.97 -13.37 -4.14
C ALA A 73 1.52 -12.77 -2.83
N TYR A 74 0.96 -11.64 -2.39
CA TYR A 74 1.31 -11.01 -1.12
C TYR A 74 0.92 -11.89 0.07
N GLU A 75 -0.28 -12.49 0.05
CA GLU A 75 -0.73 -13.44 1.09
C GLU A 75 0.13 -14.72 1.17
N GLU A 76 0.75 -15.12 0.06
CA GLU A 76 1.66 -16.28 0.00
C GLU A 76 3.15 -15.89 0.18
N SER A 77 3.45 -14.60 0.30
CA SER A 77 4.83 -14.11 0.43
C SER A 77 5.49 -14.60 1.72
N SER A 78 6.79 -14.89 1.63
CA SER A 78 7.63 -15.25 2.78
C SER A 78 8.83 -14.32 2.91
N HIS A 79 8.73 -13.12 2.33
CA HIS A 79 9.75 -12.10 2.49
C HIS A 79 9.61 -11.44 3.85
N ASP A 80 10.73 -11.25 4.54
CA ASP A 80 10.73 -10.66 5.89
C ASP A 80 10.01 -9.30 5.90
N ILE A 81 10.21 -8.46 4.88
CA ILE A 81 9.57 -7.14 4.78
C ILE A 81 8.04 -7.22 4.68
N ASP A 82 7.47 -8.25 4.04
CA ASP A 82 6.02 -8.40 3.87
C ASP A 82 5.39 -8.85 5.19
N GLU A 83 6.00 -9.82 5.88
CA GLU A 83 5.55 -10.26 7.22
C GLU A 83 5.62 -9.11 8.25
N GLU A 84 6.64 -8.26 8.16
CA GLU A 84 6.71 -7.05 8.99
C GLU A 84 5.66 -6.01 8.58
N HIS A 85 5.40 -5.86 7.28
CA HIS A 85 4.38 -4.94 6.77
C HIS A 85 3.00 -5.32 7.29
N GLU A 86 2.60 -6.59 7.16
CA GLU A 86 1.33 -7.10 7.69
C GLU A 86 1.19 -6.85 9.18
N ARG A 87 2.27 -7.10 9.94
CA ARG A 87 2.30 -6.87 11.39
C ARG A 87 2.06 -5.40 11.71
N VAL A 88 2.77 -4.50 11.05
CA VAL A 88 2.59 -3.05 11.27
C VAL A 88 1.18 -2.63 10.90
N LEU A 89 0.65 -3.05 9.75
CA LEU A 89 -0.71 -2.72 9.34
C LEU A 89 -1.74 -3.21 10.36
N SER A 90 -1.59 -4.42 10.89
CA SER A 90 -2.45 -4.93 11.96
C SER A 90 -2.34 -4.16 13.28
N GLU A 91 -1.19 -3.53 13.57
CA GLU A 91 -0.98 -2.70 14.76
C GLU A 91 -1.51 -1.27 14.63
N VAL A 92 -1.65 -0.75 13.39
CA VAL A 92 -1.95 0.67 13.15
C VAL A 92 -3.28 0.92 12.47
N LEU A 93 -3.94 -0.10 11.92
CA LEU A 93 -5.24 0.03 11.26
C LEU A 93 -6.37 -0.47 12.16
N GLU A 94 -7.53 0.19 12.12
CA GLU A 94 -8.68 -0.22 12.94
C GLU A 94 -9.20 -1.61 12.55
N THR A 95 -9.42 -1.85 11.26
CA THR A 95 -9.90 -3.14 10.73
C THR A 95 -9.15 -3.62 9.50
N GLY A 96 -8.33 -2.77 8.87
CA GLY A 96 -7.72 -3.03 7.56
C GLY A 96 -8.71 -3.01 6.39
N GLU A 97 -9.99 -2.72 6.63
CA GLU A 97 -10.99 -2.68 5.56
C GLU A 97 -10.80 -1.43 4.69
N ASN A 98 -10.92 -1.61 3.37
CA ASN A 98 -11.01 -0.49 2.45
C ASN A 98 -12.37 0.20 2.62
N VAL A 99 -12.34 1.41 3.19
CA VAL A 99 -13.51 2.28 3.38
C VAL A 99 -13.69 3.31 2.25
N GLY A 100 -12.79 3.31 1.27
CA GLY A 100 -12.86 4.16 0.10
C GLY A 100 -13.67 3.55 -1.04
N GLU A 101 -14.52 4.36 -1.66
CA GLU A 101 -15.21 4.01 -2.91
C GLU A 101 -14.78 5.01 -3.98
N TYR A 102 -14.08 4.53 -5.01
CA TYR A 102 -13.47 5.36 -6.05
C TYR A 102 -13.76 4.82 -7.44
N ASP A 103 -14.18 5.70 -8.34
CA ASP A 103 -14.23 5.44 -9.77
C ASP A 103 -12.95 5.95 -10.45
N LEU A 104 -12.24 5.07 -11.15
CA LEU A 104 -11.12 5.48 -12.00
C LEU A 104 -11.64 6.28 -13.20
N LEU A 105 -11.32 7.58 -13.22
CA LEU A 105 -11.69 8.44 -14.35
C LEU A 105 -10.67 8.37 -15.49
N TYR A 106 -9.38 8.42 -15.17
CA TYR A 106 -8.27 8.28 -16.13
C TYR A 106 -6.96 7.95 -15.42
N HIS A 107 -6.08 7.25 -16.12
CA HIS A 107 -4.69 7.03 -15.76
C HIS A 107 -3.81 7.37 -16.96
N LEU A 108 -2.72 8.10 -16.75
CA LEU A 108 -1.82 8.56 -17.81
C LEU A 108 -0.37 8.37 -17.35
N GLU A 109 0.45 7.80 -18.22
CA GLU A 109 1.88 7.64 -18.00
C GLU A 109 2.66 8.28 -19.14
N ASN A 110 3.78 8.92 -18.79
CA ASN A 110 4.71 9.42 -19.77
C ASN A 110 5.82 8.37 -19.97
N PRO A 111 5.85 7.62 -21.07
CA PRO A 111 6.83 6.55 -21.28
C PRO A 111 8.27 7.08 -21.46
N ASP A 112 8.44 8.37 -21.72
CA ASP A 112 9.74 9.01 -21.99
C ASP A 112 10.42 9.60 -20.75
N ARG A 113 9.91 9.34 -19.53
CA ARG A 113 10.43 9.95 -18.30
C ARG A 113 10.41 9.03 -17.09
#